data_AF-A0A964QV85-F1
#
_entry.id   AF-A0A964QV85-F1
#
_cell.length_a   1.000
_cell.length_b   1.000
_cell.length_c   1.000
_cell.angle_alpha   90.00
_cell.angle_beta   90.00
_cell.angle_gamma   90.00
#
_symmetry.space_group_name_H-M   'P 1'
#
loop_
_entity.id
_entity.type
_entity.pdbx_description
1 polymer ?
#
loop_
_entity_poly.entity_id
_entity_poly.type
_entity_poly.pdbx_seq_one_letter_code
_entity_poly.pdbx_strand_id
1 'polypeptide(L)'
;MTSMSEKSTKKLVLIDAHAILHRAYHALPQFSNSRGEPTGALYGLSAMLIKIITTLKPDYMVAAYDLPKPTFRHEAYKDYKAGRAKADDALISQMKRSREIFEVFNIPIYDKEGFEADDIIGTIVEQVIKDKRLKSKDSVVDIIIATGDMDALQLVTDKKVQVFTLKKGINDTIMYDEEAVKARFGFGP
;
A
#
# COMPACT_ATOMS: atom_id res chain seq x y z
N MET A 1 -21.19 15.49 -35.63
CA MET A 1 -20.36 15.78 -34.43
C MET A 1 -19.91 14.45 -33.88
N THR A 2 -18.71 14.00 -34.25
CA THR A 2 -18.11 12.77 -33.75
C THR A 2 -17.72 13.01 -32.30
N SER A 3 -18.32 12.28 -31.35
CA SER A 3 -17.96 12.39 -29.93
C SER A 3 -16.51 11.94 -29.78
N MET A 4 -15.61 12.87 -29.49
CA MET A 4 -14.29 12.54 -28.95
C MET A 4 -14.53 11.78 -27.65
N SER A 5 -14.25 10.47 -27.64
CA SER A 5 -14.26 9.69 -26.41
C SER A 5 -13.25 10.33 -25.45
N GLU A 6 -13.73 10.86 -24.33
CA GLU A 6 -12.85 11.35 -23.28
C GLU A 6 -11.92 10.21 -22.86
N LYS A 7 -10.61 10.51 -22.86
CA LYS A 7 -9.57 9.60 -22.40
C LYS A 7 -9.82 9.31 -20.91
N SER A 8 -10.43 8.16 -20.60
CA SER A 8 -10.68 7.75 -19.21
C SER A 8 -9.42 7.08 -18.67
N THR A 9 -8.59 7.86 -17.96
CA THR A 9 -7.48 7.29 -17.19
C THR A 9 -8.04 6.63 -15.94
N LYS A 10 -7.85 5.31 -15.86
CA LYS A 10 -8.24 4.49 -14.72
C LYS A 10 -7.18 4.56 -13.63
N LYS A 11 -7.58 4.42 -12.37
CA LYS A 11 -6.66 4.41 -11.22
C LYS A 11 -6.66 3.07 -10.51
N LEU A 12 -5.48 2.48 -10.39
CA LEU A 12 -5.19 1.31 -9.57
C LEU A 12 -4.48 1.75 -8.29
N VAL A 13 -5.06 1.43 -7.13
CA VAL A 13 -4.40 1.62 -5.84
C VAL A 13 -3.87 0.28 -5.32
N LEU A 14 -2.57 0.22 -5.06
CA LEU A 14 -1.90 -0.92 -4.43
C LEU A 14 -1.65 -0.59 -2.97
N ILE A 15 -2.15 -1.42 -2.07
CA ILE A 15 -2.14 -1.15 -0.63
C ILE A 15 -1.11 -2.06 0.02
N ASP A 16 -0.10 -1.46 0.66
CA ASP A 16 0.78 -2.17 1.57
C ASP A 16 0.09 -2.28 2.94
N ALA A 17 -0.53 -3.44 3.18
CA ALA A 17 -1.35 -3.63 4.38
C ALA A 17 -0.50 -3.58 5.65
N HIS A 18 0.70 -4.19 5.63
CA HIS A 18 1.56 -4.27 6.80
C HIS A 18 2.10 -2.89 7.18
N ALA A 19 2.59 -2.11 6.21
CA ALA A 19 3.11 -0.77 6.49
C ALA A 19 2.02 0.16 7.05
N ILE A 20 0.79 0.08 6.52
CA ILE A 20 -0.35 0.87 7.03
C ILE A 20 -0.73 0.44 8.45
N LEU A 21 -0.85 -0.86 8.71
CA LEU A 21 -1.21 -1.39 10.03
C LEU A 21 -0.16 -1.05 11.09
N HIS A 22 1.13 -1.22 10.78
CA HIS A 22 2.23 -0.82 11.65
C HIS A 22 2.18 0.68 11.96
N ARG A 23 2.02 1.52 10.94
CA ARG A 23 1.96 2.97 11.14
C ARG A 23 0.75 3.35 12.01
N ALA A 24 -0.43 2.76 11.74
CA ALA A 24 -1.62 3.01 12.54
C ALA A 24 -1.44 2.57 14.01
N TYR A 25 -0.83 1.41 14.25
CA TYR A 25 -0.56 0.89 15.58
C TYR A 25 0.30 1.84 16.44
N HIS A 26 1.33 2.45 15.83
CA HIS A 26 2.23 3.34 16.56
C HIS A 26 1.77 4.80 16.60
N ALA A 27 0.94 5.23 15.65
CA ALA A 27 0.48 6.63 15.56
C ALA A 27 -0.80 6.91 16.35
N LEU A 28 -1.63 5.89 16.60
CA LEU A 28 -2.92 6.03 17.29
C LEU A 28 -2.83 5.61 18.76
N PRO A 29 -3.71 6.15 19.63
CA PRO A 29 -3.86 5.63 20.98
C PRO A 29 -4.25 4.15 20.97
N GLN A 30 -3.97 3.45 22.08
CA GLN A 30 -4.38 2.07 22.28
C GLN A 30 -5.91 2.00 22.45
N PHE A 31 -6.62 1.80 21.35
CA PHE A 31 -8.06 1.56 21.35
C PHE A 31 -8.37 0.08 21.61
N SER A 32 -9.47 -0.17 22.32
CA SER A 32 -10.02 -1.50 22.51
C SER A 32 -11.53 -1.51 22.32
N ASN A 33 -12.09 -2.64 21.90
CA ASN A 33 -13.55 -2.80 21.86
C ASN A 33 -14.12 -3.13 23.26
N SER A 34 -15.43 -3.33 23.35
CA SER A 34 -16.14 -3.66 24.60
C SER A 34 -15.70 -4.98 25.26
N ARG A 35 -14.98 -5.84 24.53
CA ARG A 35 -14.40 -7.10 25.04
C ARG A 35 -12.92 -6.96 25.41
N GLY A 36 -12.35 -5.76 25.29
CA GLY A 36 -10.93 -5.50 25.55
C GLY A 36 -9.99 -5.88 24.41
N GLU A 37 -10.50 -6.29 23.25
CA GLU A 37 -9.65 -6.63 22.09
C GLU A 37 -9.08 -5.34 21.47
N PRO A 38 -7.78 -5.28 21.14
CA PRO A 38 -7.17 -4.09 20.56
C PRO A 38 -7.68 -3.81 19.14
N THR A 39 -7.94 -2.54 18.84
CA THR A 39 -8.56 -2.11 17.58
C THR A 39 -7.92 -0.87 16.93
N GLY A 40 -6.87 -0.31 17.53
CA GLY A 40 -6.20 0.90 17.03
C GLY A 40 -5.74 0.80 15.58
N ALA A 41 -5.04 -0.28 15.22
CA ALA A 41 -4.56 -0.50 13.85
C ALA A 41 -5.72 -0.76 12.87
N LEU A 42 -6.76 -1.46 13.30
CA LEU A 42 -7.96 -1.72 12.49
C LEU A 42 -8.72 -0.42 12.16
N TYR A 43 -8.82 0.47 13.15
CA TYR A 43 -9.41 1.79 12.96
C TYR A 43 -8.60 2.62 11.96
N GLY A 44 -7.28 2.67 12.12
CA GLY A 44 -6.40 3.40 11.21
C GLY A 44 -6.44 2.86 9.78
N LEU A 45 -6.46 1.53 9.60
CA LEU A 45 -6.64 0.91 8.29
C LEU A 45 -7.98 1.32 7.66
N SER A 46 -9.08 1.20 8.40
CA SER A 46 -10.42 1.55 7.90
C SER A 46 -10.51 3.02 7.50
N ALA A 47 -9.95 3.92 8.30
CA ALA A 47 -9.89 5.35 8.00
C ALA A 47 -9.06 5.62 6.73
N MET A 48 -7.93 4.93 6.56
CA MET A 48 -7.09 5.04 5.36
C MET A 48 -7.81 4.55 4.10
N LEU A 49 -8.52 3.42 4.17
CA LEU A 49 -9.31 2.90 3.05
C LEU A 49 -10.40 3.89 2.62
N ILE A 50 -11.18 4.40 3.58
CA ILE A 50 -12.22 5.39 3.31
C ILE A 50 -11.60 6.66 2.69
N LYS A 51 -10.46 7.12 3.21
CA LYS A 51 -9.74 8.28 2.68
C LYS A 51 -9.27 8.05 1.23
N ILE A 52 -8.68 6.90 0.93
CA ILE A 52 -8.26 6.49 -0.41
C ILE A 52 -9.47 6.52 -1.36
N ILE A 53 -10.57 5.86 -0.98
CA ILE A 53 -11.77 5.76 -1.82
C ILE A 53 -12.36 7.15 -2.10
N THR A 54 -12.49 7.99 -1.07
CA THR A 54 -13.12 9.31 -1.20
C THR A 54 -12.23 10.34 -1.91
N THR A 55 -10.92 10.29 -1.69
CA THR A 55 -9.96 11.29 -2.22
C THR A 55 -9.46 10.89 -3.60
N LEU A 56 -9.05 9.64 -3.77
CA LEU A 56 -8.41 9.16 -5.00
C LEU A 56 -9.44 8.63 -6.00
N LYS A 57 -10.63 8.20 -5.54
CA LYS A 57 -11.68 7.61 -6.38
C LYS A 57 -11.12 6.53 -7.33
N PRO A 58 -10.50 5.47 -6.78
CA PRO A 58 -9.88 4.44 -7.59
C PRO A 58 -10.92 3.60 -8.34
N ASP A 59 -10.53 3.10 -9.51
CA ASP A 59 -11.31 2.11 -10.26
C ASP A 59 -10.97 0.68 -9.80
N TYR A 60 -9.73 0.49 -9.34
CA TYR A 60 -9.21 -0.80 -8.89
C TYR A 60 -8.42 -0.64 -7.59
N MET A 61 -8.53 -1.62 -6.70
CA MET A 61 -7.77 -1.68 -5.46
C MET A 61 -7.28 -3.10 -5.24
N VAL A 62 -6.04 -3.26 -4.77
CA VAL A 62 -5.46 -4.55 -4.37
C VAL A 62 -4.67 -4.35 -3.09
N ALA A 63 -4.79 -5.26 -2.14
CA ALA A 63 -3.96 -5.27 -0.93
C ALA A 63 -2.87 -6.33 -1.01
N ALA A 64 -1.64 -5.96 -0.65
CA ALA A 64 -0.50 -6.86 -0.52
C ALA A 64 -0.20 -7.14 0.95
N TYR A 65 0.09 -8.40 1.27
CA TYR A 65 0.45 -8.86 2.61
C TYR A 65 1.77 -9.62 2.59
N ASP A 66 2.59 -9.40 3.62
CA ASP A 66 3.67 -10.31 3.99
C ASP A 66 3.09 -11.60 4.57
N LEU A 67 3.80 -12.72 4.35
CA LEU A 67 3.55 -13.98 5.06
C LEU A 67 4.65 -14.22 6.11
N PRO A 68 4.32 -14.86 7.25
CA PRO A 68 5.23 -15.04 8.38
C PRO A 68 6.38 -16.04 8.14
N LYS A 69 6.43 -16.72 6.99
CA LYS A 69 7.51 -17.65 6.65
C LYS A 69 8.75 -16.88 6.17
N PRO A 70 9.97 -17.38 6.45
CA PRO A 70 11.20 -16.72 6.01
C PRO A 70 11.18 -16.50 4.49
N THR A 71 11.49 -15.27 4.09
CA THR A 71 11.62 -14.90 2.67
C THR A 71 12.96 -15.39 2.13
N PHE A 72 13.13 -15.43 0.81
CA PHE A 72 14.43 -15.76 0.19
C PHE A 72 15.58 -14.88 0.73
N ARG A 73 15.26 -13.65 1.18
CA ARG A 73 16.20 -12.72 1.81
C ARG A 73 16.76 -13.24 3.15
N HIS A 74 15.97 -14.01 3.90
CA HIS A 74 16.41 -14.67 5.13
C HIS A 74 17.29 -15.90 4.85
N GLU A 75 17.05 -16.58 3.72
CA GLU A 75 17.91 -17.70 3.27
C GLU A 75 19.26 -17.20 2.76
N ALA A 76 19.28 -16.04 2.08
CA ALA A 76 20.49 -15.42 1.55
C ALA A 76 21.36 -14.72 2.60
N TYR A 77 20.76 -14.19 3.68
CA TYR A 77 21.48 -13.49 4.75
C TYR A 77 20.84 -13.76 6.12
N LYS A 78 21.53 -14.55 6.96
CA LYS A 78 21.03 -14.99 8.27
C LYS A 78 20.72 -13.85 9.25
N ASP A 79 21.36 -12.69 9.09
CA ASP A 79 21.14 -11.53 9.96
C ASP A 79 20.10 -10.54 9.40
N TYR A 80 19.42 -10.88 8.29
CA TYR A 80 18.38 -10.01 7.72
C TYR A 80 17.21 -9.92 8.73
N LYS A 81 16.91 -8.70 9.18
CA LYS A 81 15.93 -8.40 10.24
C LYS A 81 16.24 -8.96 11.65
N ALA A 82 17.45 -9.49 11.91
CA ALA A 82 17.83 -10.08 13.20
C ALA A 82 17.77 -9.12 14.41
N GLY A 83 17.72 -7.81 14.17
CA GLY A 83 17.52 -6.78 15.21
C GLY A 83 16.08 -6.29 15.40
N ARG A 84 15.10 -6.78 14.62
CA ARG A 84 13.69 -6.38 14.82
C ARG A 84 13.14 -7.10 16.05
N ALA A 85 12.67 -6.33 17.03
CA ALA A 85 11.89 -6.88 18.14
C ALA A 85 10.71 -7.69 17.60
N LYS A 86 10.35 -8.80 18.27
CA LYS A 86 9.13 -9.54 17.94
C LYS A 86 7.95 -8.57 17.92
N ALA A 87 7.16 -8.63 16.86
CA ALA A 87 5.95 -7.81 16.76
C ALA A 87 5.04 -8.12 17.96
N ASP A 88 4.43 -7.07 18.51
CA ASP A 88 3.49 -7.16 19.63
C ASP A 88 2.31 -8.08 19.28
N ASP A 89 1.91 -8.98 20.17
CA ASP A 89 0.78 -9.88 19.97
C ASP A 89 -0.53 -9.10 19.68
N ALA A 90 -0.65 -7.89 20.23
CA ALA A 90 -1.76 -6.98 19.94
C ALA A 90 -1.76 -6.52 18.47
N LEU A 91 -0.58 -6.34 17.86
CA LEU A 91 -0.47 -6.00 16.45
C LEU A 91 -0.71 -7.22 15.56
N ILE A 92 -0.15 -8.38 15.92
CA ILE A 92 -0.34 -9.64 15.18
C ILE A 92 -1.82 -10.01 15.12
N SER A 93 -2.55 -9.90 16.24
CA SER A 93 -3.99 -10.19 16.27
C SER A 93 -4.78 -9.25 15.36
N GLN A 94 -4.43 -7.97 15.33
CA GLN A 94 -5.05 -7.00 14.43
C GLN A 94 -4.69 -7.24 12.95
N MET A 95 -3.46 -7.66 12.62
CA MET A 95 -3.09 -8.02 11.25
C MET A 95 -3.84 -9.24 10.71
N LYS A 96 -4.20 -10.18 11.58
CA LYS A 96 -5.05 -11.32 11.18
C LYS A 96 -6.46 -10.82 10.88
N ARG A 97 -7.01 -10.01 11.77
CA ARG A 97 -8.39 -9.50 11.66
C ARG A 97 -8.57 -8.47 10.55
N SER A 98 -7.53 -7.74 10.16
CA SER A 98 -7.61 -6.77 9.06
C SER A 98 -7.97 -7.39 7.72
N ARG A 99 -7.76 -8.70 7.54
CA ARG A 99 -8.20 -9.43 6.33
C ARG A 99 -9.73 -9.37 6.15
N GLU A 100 -10.48 -9.47 7.25
CA GLU A 100 -11.94 -9.33 7.25
C GLU A 100 -12.37 -7.93 6.77
N ILE A 101 -11.59 -6.89 7.07
CA ILE A 101 -11.88 -5.52 6.59
C ILE A 101 -11.76 -5.46 5.07
N PHE A 102 -10.66 -5.98 4.51
CA PHE A 102 -10.49 -6.00 3.05
C PHE A 102 -11.59 -6.80 2.34
N GLU A 103 -12.02 -7.91 2.92
CA GLU A 103 -13.16 -8.70 2.43
C GLU A 103 -14.45 -7.87 2.38
N VAL A 104 -14.78 -7.15 3.46
CA VAL A 104 -15.97 -6.27 3.51
C VAL A 104 -15.91 -5.15 2.49
N PHE A 105 -14.73 -4.58 2.23
CA PHE A 105 -14.54 -3.58 1.18
C PHE A 105 -14.46 -4.18 -0.24
N ASN A 106 -14.56 -5.52 -0.37
CA ASN A 106 -14.38 -6.26 -1.62
C ASN A 106 -13.04 -5.95 -2.31
N ILE A 107 -11.98 -5.82 -1.52
CA ILE A 107 -10.61 -5.59 -2.00
C ILE A 107 -9.87 -6.93 -1.98
N PRO A 108 -9.42 -7.44 -3.14
CA PRO A 108 -8.64 -8.67 -3.19
C PRO A 108 -7.31 -8.53 -2.47
N ILE A 109 -6.92 -9.58 -1.75
CA ILE A 109 -5.66 -9.68 -1.01
C ILE A 109 -4.73 -10.62 -1.79
N TYR A 110 -3.53 -10.14 -2.12
CA TYR A 110 -2.46 -10.93 -2.70
C TYR A 110 -1.35 -11.11 -1.67
N ASP A 111 -0.98 -12.36 -1.46
CA ASP A 111 0.17 -12.78 -0.66
C ASP A 111 0.84 -14.00 -1.32
N LYS A 112 2.13 -14.21 -1.04
CA LYS A 112 2.87 -15.34 -1.59
C LYS A 112 4.00 -15.76 -0.68
N GLU A 113 4.12 -17.06 -0.41
CA GLU A 113 5.22 -17.58 0.41
C GLU A 113 6.57 -17.26 -0.24
N GLY A 114 7.52 -16.81 0.57
CA GLY A 114 8.86 -16.44 0.14
C GLY A 114 9.01 -14.99 -0.31
N PHE A 115 7.92 -14.24 -0.53
CA PHE A 115 7.93 -12.86 -1.01
C PHE A 115 7.34 -11.91 0.04
N GLU A 116 7.86 -10.68 0.08
CA GLU A 116 7.33 -9.59 0.91
C GLU A 116 6.28 -8.79 0.14
N ALA A 117 5.51 -7.95 0.85
CA ALA A 117 4.48 -7.12 0.23
C ALA A 117 5.07 -6.14 -0.80
N ASP A 118 6.30 -5.66 -0.58
CA ASP A 118 7.05 -4.82 -1.53
C ASP A 118 7.29 -5.54 -2.86
N ASP A 119 7.67 -6.82 -2.83
CA ASP A 119 7.92 -7.65 -4.01
C ASP A 119 6.63 -7.85 -4.82
N ILE A 120 5.50 -8.06 -4.13
CA ILE A 120 4.18 -8.21 -4.75
C ILE A 120 3.78 -6.90 -5.44
N ILE A 121 3.91 -5.78 -4.73
CA ILE A 121 3.59 -4.45 -5.27
C ILE A 121 4.47 -4.15 -6.49
N GLY A 122 5.78 -4.31 -6.38
CA GLY A 122 6.72 -4.09 -7.48
C GLY A 122 6.41 -4.99 -8.69
N THR A 123 6.03 -6.25 -8.45
CA THR A 123 5.61 -7.17 -9.52
C THR A 123 4.36 -6.68 -10.24
N ILE A 124 3.33 -6.23 -9.51
CA ILE A 124 2.09 -5.72 -10.11
C ILE A 124 2.36 -4.43 -10.89
N VAL A 125 3.14 -3.52 -10.33
CA VAL A 125 3.57 -2.28 -11.00
C VAL A 125 4.22 -2.61 -12.35
N GLU A 126 5.20 -3.51 -12.35
CA GLU A 126 5.93 -3.89 -13.56
C GLU A 126 5.02 -4.56 -14.60
N GLN A 127 4.10 -5.43 -14.16
CA GLN A 127 3.15 -6.08 -15.06
C GLN A 127 2.19 -5.06 -15.72
N VAL A 128 1.62 -4.14 -14.93
CA VAL A 128 0.72 -3.09 -15.44
C VAL A 128 1.48 -2.13 -16.37
N ILE A 129 2.72 -1.77 -16.03
CA ILE A 129 3.56 -0.94 -16.87
C ILE A 129 3.95 -1.67 -18.16
N LYS A 130 4.12 -2.98 -18.20
CA LYS A 130 4.50 -3.69 -19.43
C LYS A 130 3.32 -4.10 -20.30
N ASP A 131 2.10 -4.18 -19.74
CA ASP A 131 0.91 -4.58 -20.49
C ASP A 131 0.54 -3.55 -21.58
N LYS A 132 0.67 -3.97 -22.85
CA LYS A 132 0.35 -3.13 -24.01
C LYS A 132 -1.15 -2.76 -24.08
N ARG A 133 -2.03 -3.60 -23.53
CA ARG A 133 -3.48 -3.36 -23.52
C ARG A 133 -3.82 -2.16 -22.63
N LEU A 134 -3.10 -2.04 -21.50
CA LEU A 134 -3.22 -0.96 -20.51
C LEU A 134 -2.39 0.31 -20.86
N LYS A 135 -1.80 0.33 -22.06
CA LYS A 135 -1.11 1.50 -22.65
C LYS A 135 -1.86 2.11 -23.83
N SER A 136 -2.95 1.49 -24.26
CA SER A 136 -3.72 1.99 -25.39
C SER A 136 -4.39 3.32 -25.04
N LYS A 137 -4.69 4.14 -26.06
CA LYS A 137 -5.35 5.45 -25.85
C LYS A 137 -6.69 5.33 -25.13
N ASP A 138 -7.31 4.15 -25.19
CA ASP A 138 -8.64 3.85 -24.66
C ASP A 138 -8.62 3.22 -23.25
N SER A 139 -7.44 2.83 -22.75
CA SER A 139 -7.29 2.20 -21.43
C SER A 139 -5.91 2.48 -20.85
N VAL A 140 -5.74 3.67 -20.25
CA VAL A 140 -4.53 4.03 -19.50
C VAL A 140 -4.79 3.80 -18.02
N VAL A 141 -3.85 3.16 -17.33
CA VAL A 141 -3.92 2.94 -15.87
C VAL A 141 -2.77 3.67 -15.17
N ASP A 142 -3.13 4.60 -14.29
CA ASP A 142 -2.22 5.21 -13.32
C ASP A 142 -2.21 4.36 -12.05
N ILE A 143 -1.04 4.25 -11.42
CA ILE A 143 -0.81 3.42 -10.24
C ILE A 143 -0.49 4.31 -9.05
N ILE A 144 -1.18 4.06 -7.94
CA ILE A 144 -0.91 4.73 -6.67
C ILE A 144 -0.58 3.66 -5.63
N ILE A 145 0.62 3.70 -5.08
CA ILE A 145 1.05 2.80 -4.00
C ILE A 145 0.75 3.48 -2.66
N ALA A 146 -0.23 2.95 -1.93
CA ALA A 146 -0.57 3.39 -0.58
C ALA A 146 0.26 2.63 0.44
N THR A 147 1.28 3.27 1.03
CA THR A 147 2.18 2.64 1.99
C THR A 147 2.72 3.62 3.04
N GLY A 148 3.12 3.06 4.18
CA GLY A 148 3.93 3.73 5.19
C GLY A 148 5.44 3.60 4.97
N ASP A 149 5.88 2.79 4.00
CA ASP A 149 7.29 2.58 3.70
C ASP A 149 7.78 3.57 2.64
N MET A 150 8.91 4.22 2.90
CA MET A 150 9.51 5.17 1.94
C MET A 150 10.37 4.44 0.90
N ASP A 151 10.69 3.16 1.09
CA ASP A 151 11.42 2.37 0.12
C ASP A 151 10.61 2.18 -1.18
N ALA A 152 9.28 2.26 -1.12
CA ALA A 152 8.41 2.24 -2.30
C ALA A 152 8.62 3.42 -3.24
N LEU A 153 9.30 4.50 -2.81
CA LEU A 153 9.62 5.64 -3.67
C LEU A 153 10.50 5.25 -4.85
N GLN A 154 11.28 4.17 -4.76
CA GLN A 154 12.08 3.64 -5.87
C GLN A 154 11.22 3.22 -7.09
N LEU A 155 9.92 2.96 -6.89
CA LEU A 155 8.99 2.56 -7.95
C LEU A 155 8.31 3.75 -8.64
N VAL A 156 8.50 4.98 -8.13
CA VAL A 156 7.91 6.18 -8.71
C VAL A 156 8.43 6.39 -10.13
N THR A 157 7.54 6.74 -11.05
CA THR A 157 7.90 6.99 -12.45
C THR A 157 7.00 8.07 -13.02
N ASP A 158 7.57 9.24 -13.32
CA ASP A 158 6.86 10.44 -13.75
C ASP A 158 5.62 10.69 -12.87
N LYS A 159 4.43 10.74 -13.49
CA LYS A 159 3.12 10.79 -12.85
C LYS A 159 2.35 9.47 -12.94
N LYS A 160 2.95 8.44 -13.55
CA LYS A 160 2.27 7.16 -13.82
C LYS A 160 2.28 6.26 -12.59
N VAL A 161 3.36 6.26 -11.82
CA VAL A 161 3.44 5.57 -10.53
C VAL A 161 3.75 6.60 -9.47
N GLN A 162 2.85 6.71 -8.49
CA GLN A 162 2.96 7.65 -7.38
C GLN A 162 2.85 6.90 -6.04
N VAL A 163 3.45 7.45 -4.99
CA VAL A 163 3.32 6.91 -3.63
C VAL A 163 2.45 7.82 -2.78
N PHE A 164 1.38 7.26 -2.21
CA PHE A 164 0.48 7.93 -1.28
C PHE A 164 0.77 7.50 0.15
N THR A 165 1.16 8.44 1.01
CA THR A 165 1.59 8.14 2.38
C THR A 165 1.04 9.13 3.40
N LEU A 166 0.96 8.70 4.66
CA LEU A 166 0.51 9.53 5.79
C LEU A 166 1.67 10.33 6.39
N LYS A 167 1.70 11.65 6.23
CA LYS A 167 2.77 12.50 6.72
C LYS A 167 2.78 12.63 8.25
N LYS A 168 1.62 12.85 8.88
CA LYS A 168 1.47 12.94 10.34
C LYS A 168 0.08 12.51 10.79
N GLY A 169 0.01 11.55 11.70
CA GLY A 169 -1.27 10.94 12.10
C GLY A 169 -1.98 10.28 10.91
N ILE A 170 -3.31 10.16 10.98
CA ILE A 170 -4.12 9.49 9.96
C ILE A 170 -4.73 10.42 8.91
N ASN A 171 -4.68 11.75 9.11
CA ASN A 171 -5.40 12.72 8.28
C ASN A 171 -4.50 13.55 7.36
N ASP A 172 -3.23 13.74 7.70
CA ASP A 172 -2.27 14.48 6.87
C ASP A 172 -1.62 13.52 5.88
N THR A 173 -1.99 13.63 4.60
CA THR A 173 -1.54 12.75 3.52
C THR A 173 -0.65 13.51 2.54
N ILE A 174 0.34 12.85 1.97
CA ILE A 174 1.19 13.37 0.93
C ILE A 174 1.29 12.39 -0.24
N MET A 175 1.31 12.92 -1.45
CA MET A 175 1.54 12.18 -2.69
C MET A 175 2.96 12.48 -3.19
N TYR A 176 3.71 11.45 -3.51
CA TYR A 176 5.03 11.54 -4.13
C TYR A 176 4.95 11.10 -5.59
N ASP A 177 5.13 12.05 -6.50
CA ASP A 177 5.60 11.81 -7.85
C ASP A 177 7.12 12.07 -7.93
N GLU A 178 7.70 11.89 -9.11
CA GLU A 178 9.15 12.02 -9.29
C GLU A 178 9.68 13.40 -8.88
N GLU A 179 8.94 14.47 -9.19
CA GLU A 179 9.30 15.83 -8.83
C GLU A 179 9.23 16.05 -7.31
N ALA A 180 8.22 15.51 -6.64
CA ALA A 180 8.11 15.56 -5.19
C ALA A 180 9.23 14.77 -4.48
N VAL A 181 9.69 13.66 -5.06
CA VAL A 181 10.86 12.90 -4.57
C VAL A 181 12.12 13.76 -4.69
N LYS A 182 12.41 14.30 -5.87
CA LYS A 182 13.56 15.19 -6.11
C LYS A 182 13.54 16.42 -5.19
N ALA A 183 12.38 17.06 -5.03
CA ALA A 183 12.24 18.23 -4.17
C ALA A 183 12.50 17.91 -2.69
N ARG A 184 12.16 16.70 -2.22
CA ARG A 184 12.35 16.29 -0.83
C ARG A 184 13.77 15.80 -0.54
N PHE A 185 14.35 15.01 -1.43
CA PHE A 185 15.60 14.28 -1.17
C PHE A 185 16.81 14.80 -1.95
N GLY A 186 16.60 15.62 -2.99
CA GLY A 186 17.66 16.14 -3.85
C GLY A 186 18.13 15.17 -4.94
N PHE A 187 17.53 13.99 -5.05
CA PHE A 187 17.78 13.00 -6.09
C PHE A 187 16.46 12.31 -6.53
N GLY A 188 16.46 11.69 -7.71
CA GLY A 188 15.28 10.99 -8.25
C GLY A 188 15.08 9.59 -7.64
N PRO A 189 13.95 8.93 -7.94
CA PRO A 189 13.71 7.52 -7.61
C PRO A 189 14.85 6.58 -8.02
#